data_AF-A0A2T6SS69-F1
#
_entry.id   AF-A0A2T6SS69-F1
#
_cell.length_a   1.000
_cell.length_b   1.000
_cell.length_c   1.000
_cell.angle_alpha   90.00
_cell.angle_beta   90.00
_cell.angle_gamma   90.00
#
_symmetry.space_group_name_H-M   'P 1'
#
loop_
_entity.id
_entity.type
_entity.pdbx_description
1 polymer ?
#
loop_
_entity_poly.entity_id
_entity_poly.type
_entity_poly.pdbx_seq_one_letter_code
_entity_poly.pdbx_strand_id
1 'polypeptide(L)'
;TPRDCILAKEPFYDGVLIASAKQLERLIVKCHSQPFGLKNLAQELKSHLKAPKPNAPQIMAVLNLTPDSFYEKSRFSSKKALEEIYQWLEKGITLIDIGAASSRPQSEIIDPKTEQDRLKEVLLEIKSQKLYQCAQFSIDTYHAKT
;
A
#
# COMPACT_ATOMS: atom_id res chain seq x y z
N THR A 1 17.47 23.81 -4.81
CA THR A 1 16.28 23.44 -5.61
C THR A 1 15.60 22.28 -4.92
N PRO A 2 14.26 22.25 -4.76
CA PRO A 2 13.58 21.06 -4.25
C PRO A 2 14.01 19.85 -5.07
N ARG A 3 14.31 18.71 -4.42
CA ARG A 3 14.86 17.52 -5.09
C ARG A 3 13.94 16.99 -6.20
N ASP A 4 12.65 17.27 -6.11
CA ASP A 4 11.61 16.72 -6.98
C ASP A 4 11.01 17.75 -7.96
N CYS A 5 11.71 18.87 -8.20
CA CYS A 5 11.24 19.84 -9.17
C CYS A 5 11.41 19.29 -10.60
N ILE A 6 10.34 19.30 -11.40
CA ILE A 6 10.39 18.91 -12.81
C ILE A 6 11.22 19.96 -13.57
N LEU A 7 12.45 19.59 -13.94
CA LEU A 7 13.38 20.46 -14.67
C LEU A 7 13.28 20.32 -16.20
N ALA A 8 12.36 19.49 -16.70
CA ALA A 8 12.19 19.16 -18.12
C ALA A 8 13.49 18.69 -18.81
N LYS A 9 14.38 18.03 -18.04
CA LYS A 9 15.62 17.40 -18.54
C LYS A 9 15.34 16.03 -19.16
N GLU A 10 14.35 15.33 -18.63
CA GLU A 10 13.91 14.02 -19.10
C GLU A 10 12.62 14.16 -19.92
N PRO A 11 12.37 13.28 -20.90
CA PRO A 11 11.15 13.30 -21.69
C PRO A 11 9.91 12.87 -20.88
N PHE A 12 10.09 12.13 -19.78
CA PHE A 12 9.01 11.61 -18.94
C PHE A 12 9.34 11.77 -17.46
N TYR A 13 8.28 11.96 -16.66
CA TYR A 13 8.33 12.07 -15.20
C TYR A 13 7.16 11.31 -14.61
N ASP A 14 7.41 10.54 -13.55
CA ASP A 14 6.35 9.92 -12.76
C ASP A 14 5.72 10.93 -11.82
N GLY A 15 4.40 10.82 -11.63
CA GLY A 15 3.65 11.72 -10.76
C GLY A 15 2.41 11.05 -10.18
N VAL A 16 2.06 11.45 -8.96
CA VAL A 16 0.83 10.99 -8.29
C VAL A 16 -0.21 12.10 -8.34
N LEU A 17 -1.35 11.83 -8.96
CA LEU A 17 -2.50 12.73 -8.95
C LEU A 17 -3.44 12.37 -7.80
N ILE A 18 -3.59 13.28 -6.83
CA ILE A 18 -4.53 13.15 -5.72
C ILE A 18 -5.67 14.15 -5.91
N ALA A 19 -6.90 13.65 -6.01
CA ALA A 19 -8.09 14.48 -6.20
C ALA A 19 -9.34 13.81 -5.62
N SER A 20 -10.24 14.62 -5.06
CA SER A 20 -11.63 14.21 -4.82
C SER A 20 -12.38 14.02 -6.13
N ALA A 21 -13.50 13.28 -6.10
CA ALA A 21 -14.35 13.08 -7.29
C ALA A 21 -14.74 14.41 -7.97
N LYS A 22 -15.11 15.43 -7.18
CA LYS A 22 -15.47 16.76 -7.70
C LYS A 22 -14.28 17.50 -8.32
N GLN A 23 -13.09 17.34 -7.77
CA GLN A 23 -11.86 17.88 -8.37
C GLN A 23 -11.53 17.15 -9.68
N LEU A 24 -11.69 15.84 -9.71
CA LEU A 24 -11.45 15.01 -10.89
C LEU A 24 -12.41 15.36 -12.03
N GLU A 25 -13.71 15.55 -11.74
CA GLU A 25 -14.70 16.03 -12.71
C GLU A 25 -14.29 17.38 -13.33
N ARG A 26 -13.89 18.34 -12.50
CA ARG A 26 -13.40 19.65 -12.97
C ARG A 26 -12.14 19.53 -13.82
N LEU A 27 -11.23 18.65 -13.44
CA LEU A 27 -9.99 18.40 -14.17
C LEU A 27 -10.28 17.80 -15.55
N ILE A 28 -11.16 16.80 -15.63
CA ILE A 28 -11.58 16.16 -16.88
C ILE A 28 -12.13 17.18 -17.87
N VAL A 29 -13.00 18.09 -17.42
CA VAL A 29 -13.56 19.14 -18.29
C VAL A 29 -12.45 20.02 -18.85
N LYS A 30 -11.50 20.44 -18.01
CA LYS A 30 -10.37 21.27 -18.42
C LYS A 30 -9.43 20.53 -19.37
N CYS A 31 -9.05 19.29 -19.08
CA CYS A 31 -8.17 18.49 -19.95
C CYS A 31 -8.80 18.26 -21.33
N HIS A 32 -10.12 18.07 -21.39
CA HIS A 32 -10.82 17.85 -22.66
C HIS A 32 -10.82 19.08 -23.58
N SER A 33 -10.79 20.29 -23.02
CA SER A 33 -10.78 21.54 -23.78
C SER A 33 -9.37 21.99 -24.22
N GLN A 34 -8.31 21.31 -23.78
CA GLN A 34 -6.93 21.74 -24.00
C GLN A 34 -6.23 20.89 -25.09
N PRO A 35 -5.24 21.45 -25.81
CA PRO A 35 -4.40 20.71 -26.76
C PRO A 35 -3.36 19.80 -26.05
N PHE A 36 -2.36 19.28 -26.77
CA PHE A 36 -1.24 18.50 -26.24
C PHE A 36 -1.60 17.11 -25.67
N GLY A 37 -2.55 16.40 -26.29
CA GLY A 37 -2.89 15.02 -25.90
C GLY A 37 -3.75 14.91 -24.64
N LEU A 38 -4.08 16.01 -23.97
CA LEU A 38 -4.89 16.03 -22.74
C LEU A 38 -6.32 15.52 -22.92
N LYS A 39 -6.82 15.48 -24.17
CA LYS A 39 -8.10 14.83 -24.49
C LYS A 39 -8.11 13.33 -24.17
N ASN A 40 -6.98 12.65 -24.40
CA ASN A 40 -6.85 11.22 -24.11
C ASN A 40 -6.76 11.00 -22.60
N LEU A 41 -5.97 11.82 -21.90
CA LEU A 41 -5.92 11.81 -20.43
C LEU A 41 -7.31 12.04 -19.82
N ALA A 42 -8.11 12.97 -20.36
CA ALA A 42 -9.47 13.19 -19.89
C ALA A 42 -10.37 11.95 -20.04
N GLN A 43 -10.20 11.14 -21.08
CA GLN A 43 -10.94 9.89 -21.26
C GLN A 43 -10.50 8.83 -20.25
N GLU A 44 -9.19 8.71 -20.01
CA GLU A 44 -8.63 7.81 -19.00
C GLU A 44 -9.14 8.17 -17.60
N LEU A 45 -9.04 9.44 -17.20
CA LEU A 45 -9.54 9.94 -15.92
C LEU A 45 -11.05 9.72 -15.72
N LYS A 46 -11.86 9.77 -16.79
CA LYS A 46 -13.31 9.46 -16.72
C LYS A 46 -13.58 8.03 -16.30
N SER A 47 -12.71 7.07 -16.65
CA SER A 47 -12.89 5.67 -16.25
C SER A 47 -12.83 5.51 -14.72
N HIS A 48 -12.00 6.31 -14.04
CA HIS A 48 -11.83 6.29 -12.59
C HIS A 48 -12.99 6.92 -11.81
N LEU A 49 -13.81 7.78 -12.42
CA LEU A 49 -15.01 8.33 -11.76
C LEU A 49 -16.10 7.26 -11.50
N LYS A 50 -16.08 6.19 -12.30
CA LYS A 50 -17.03 5.07 -12.17
C LYS A 50 -16.53 3.97 -11.23
N ALA A 51 -15.37 4.17 -10.58
CA ALA A 51 -14.84 3.21 -9.64
C ALA A 51 -15.91 2.92 -8.55
N PRO A 52 -16.20 1.65 -8.26
CA PRO A 52 -17.19 1.30 -7.26
C PRO A 52 -16.76 1.88 -5.92
N LYS A 53 -17.66 2.64 -5.30
CA LYS A 53 -17.48 3.04 -3.90
C LYS A 53 -17.89 1.87 -3.03
N PRO A 54 -17.13 1.52 -1.99
CA PRO A 54 -17.58 0.52 -1.04
C PRO A 54 -18.88 1.03 -0.37
N ASN A 55 -19.88 0.16 -0.25
CA ASN A 55 -21.19 0.50 0.30
C ASN A 55 -21.13 0.83 1.81
N ALA A 56 -20.03 0.47 2.48
CA ALA A 56 -19.76 0.73 3.88
C ALA A 56 -18.24 0.93 4.09
N PRO A 57 -17.82 1.60 5.19
CA PRO A 57 -16.43 1.62 5.59
C PRO A 57 -15.87 0.20 5.72
N GLN A 58 -14.66 -0.01 5.23
CA GLN A 58 -13.94 -1.27 5.40
C GLN A 58 -12.95 -1.14 6.56
N ILE A 59 -12.78 -2.23 7.31
CA ILE A 59 -11.80 -2.30 8.39
C ILE A 59 -10.52 -2.91 7.81
N MET A 60 -9.39 -2.23 8.03
CA MET A 60 -8.06 -2.72 7.70
C MET A 60 -7.33 -3.03 9.01
N ALA A 61 -7.01 -4.31 9.21
CA ALA A 61 -6.17 -4.71 10.34
C ALA A 61 -4.71 -4.39 10.03
N VAL A 62 -3.97 -3.92 11.03
CA VAL A 62 -2.54 -3.56 10.89
C VAL A 62 -1.71 -4.55 11.68
N LEU A 63 -0.88 -5.32 10.97
CA LEU A 63 0.05 -6.30 11.51
C LEU A 63 1.47 -5.72 11.46
N ASN A 64 2.00 -5.35 12.63
CA ASN A 64 3.38 -4.88 12.75
C ASN A 64 4.31 -6.02 13.16
N LEU A 65 5.30 -6.33 12.31
CA LEU A 65 6.32 -7.35 12.54
C LEU A 65 7.61 -6.77 13.15
N THR A 66 7.57 -5.53 13.66
CA THR A 66 8.75 -4.91 14.30
C THR A 66 9.15 -5.68 15.55
N PRO A 67 10.46 -5.88 15.80
CA PRO A 67 10.95 -6.65 16.93
C PRO A 67 10.85 -5.90 18.27
N ASP A 68 9.78 -5.12 18.50
CA ASP A 68 9.52 -4.42 19.76
C ASP A 68 9.06 -5.39 20.87
N SER A 69 9.83 -6.46 21.05
CA SER A 69 9.93 -7.31 22.23
C SER A 69 11.03 -8.34 21.93
N PHE A 70 12.27 -7.99 22.24
CA PHE A 70 13.38 -8.90 22.63
C PHE A 70 13.09 -10.42 22.52
N TYR A 71 13.07 -11.04 21.33
CA TYR A 71 13.02 -12.51 21.23
C TYR A 71 13.70 -13.06 19.96
N GLU A 72 14.79 -13.79 20.17
CA GLU A 72 15.68 -14.44 19.20
C GLU A 72 15.05 -15.62 18.41
N LYS A 73 13.73 -15.80 18.46
CA LYS A 73 13.03 -16.92 17.79
C LYS A 73 11.99 -16.38 16.81
N SER A 74 12.42 -16.14 15.57
CA SER A 74 11.58 -15.71 14.43
C SER A 74 10.28 -16.53 14.28
N ARG A 75 10.38 -17.86 14.46
CA ARG A 75 9.23 -18.80 14.44
C ARG A 75 8.11 -18.47 15.44
N PHE A 76 8.43 -17.84 16.58
CA PHE A 76 7.41 -17.47 17.55
C PHE A 76 6.64 -16.22 17.10
N SER A 77 7.33 -15.30 16.41
CA SER A 77 6.72 -14.09 15.83
C SER A 77 5.76 -14.44 14.70
N SER A 78 6.16 -15.32 13.77
CA SER A 78 5.31 -15.73 12.65
C SER A 78 4.07 -16.51 13.09
N LYS A 79 4.17 -17.37 14.11
CA LYS A 79 2.99 -18.05 14.67
C LYS A 79 1.97 -17.07 15.26
N LYS A 80 2.43 -16.12 16.07
CA LYS A 80 1.55 -15.10 16.67
C LYS A 80 0.88 -14.24 15.60
N ALA A 81 1.63 -13.84 14.57
CA ALA A 81 1.09 -13.10 13.44
C ALA A 81 -0.07 -13.84 12.74
N LEU A 82 0.06 -15.15 12.54
CA LEU A 82 -1.03 -15.96 11.97
C LEU A 82 -2.22 -16.08 12.90
N GLU A 83 -1.99 -16.29 14.20
CA GLU A 83 -3.07 -16.34 15.19
C GLU A 83 -3.89 -15.04 15.16
N GLU A 84 -3.25 -13.88 15.04
CA GLU A 84 -3.93 -12.59 14.85
C GLU A 84 -4.70 -12.53 13.52
N ILE A 85 -4.08 -12.96 12.41
CA ILE A 85 -4.75 -13.03 11.10
C ILE A 85 -6.01 -13.89 11.16
N TYR A 86 -5.94 -15.07 11.77
CA TYR A 86 -7.09 -15.95 11.92
C TYR A 86 -8.21 -15.31 12.75
N GLN A 87 -7.88 -14.69 13.87
CA GLN A 87 -8.87 -13.97 14.69
C GLN A 87 -9.54 -12.82 13.93
N TRP A 88 -8.81 -12.15 13.04
CA TRP A 88 -9.38 -11.10 12.18
C TRP A 88 -10.31 -11.67 11.11
N LEU A 89 -9.91 -12.76 10.46
CA LEU A 89 -10.74 -13.47 9.49
C LEU A 89 -12.05 -13.96 10.12
N GLU A 90 -12.00 -14.51 11.33
CA GLU A 90 -13.20 -14.91 12.10
C GLU A 90 -14.15 -13.73 12.39
N LYS A 91 -13.60 -12.52 12.53
CA LYS A 91 -14.36 -11.28 12.71
C LYS A 91 -14.82 -10.65 11.39
N GLY A 92 -14.54 -11.26 10.25
CA GLY A 92 -14.87 -10.75 8.92
C GLY A 92 -13.98 -9.61 8.42
N ILE A 93 -12.79 -9.43 9.03
CA ILE A 93 -11.81 -8.44 8.58
C ILE A 93 -10.95 -9.08 7.49
N THR A 94 -11.15 -8.62 6.26
CA THR A 94 -10.52 -9.20 5.05
C THR A 94 -9.50 -8.27 4.39
N LEU A 95 -9.18 -7.12 5.00
CA LEU A 95 -8.09 -6.24 4.58
C LEU A 95 -7.03 -6.24 5.68
N ILE A 96 -5.82 -6.66 5.34
CA ILE A 96 -4.71 -6.80 6.29
C ILE A 96 -3.49 -6.10 5.74
N ASP A 97 -2.99 -5.12 6.49
CA ASP A 97 -1.75 -4.39 6.21
C ASP A 97 -0.60 -4.98 7.01
N ILE A 98 0.52 -5.27 6.36
CA ILE A 98 1.69 -5.88 7.01
C ILE A 98 2.88 -4.93 6.90
N GLY A 99 3.31 -4.39 8.03
CA GLY A 99 4.49 -3.55 8.13
C GLY A 99 5.62 -4.25 8.89
N ALA A 100 6.84 -4.23 8.34
CA ALA A 100 8.03 -4.80 8.99
C ALA A 100 9.08 -3.75 9.39
N ALA A 101 8.87 -2.50 8.98
CA ALA A 101 9.63 -1.33 9.39
C ALA A 101 8.78 -0.45 10.33
N SER A 102 9.42 0.14 11.33
CA SER A 102 8.74 1.08 12.22
C SER A 102 8.59 2.44 11.54
N SER A 103 7.40 3.02 11.63
CA SER A 103 7.09 4.38 11.18
C SER A 103 7.00 5.39 12.35
N ARG A 104 7.41 4.98 13.57
CA ARG A 104 7.38 5.84 14.76
C ARG A 104 8.38 6.99 14.63
N PRO A 105 8.10 8.17 15.22
CA PRO A 105 9.09 9.24 15.26
C PRO A 105 10.42 8.74 15.83
N GLN A 106 11.53 9.06 15.16
CA GLN A 106 12.89 8.68 15.54
C GLN A 106 13.24 7.19 15.41
N SER A 107 12.41 6.36 14.76
CA SER A 107 12.82 4.99 14.44
C SER A 107 13.98 4.97 13.46
N GLU A 108 14.89 4.01 13.64
CA GLU A 108 15.94 3.77 12.66
C GLU A 108 15.34 3.23 11.36
N ILE A 109 15.73 3.86 10.25
CA ILE A 109 15.42 3.36 8.90
C ILE A 109 16.21 2.05 8.72
N ILE A 110 15.50 0.94 8.62
CA ILE A 110 16.11 -0.35 8.29
C ILE A 110 16.37 -0.45 6.80
N ASP A 111 17.33 -1.28 6.39
CA ASP A 111 17.56 -1.58 4.98
C ASP A 111 16.45 -2.48 4.40
N PRO A 112 16.20 -2.44 3.08
CA PRO A 112 15.17 -3.26 2.45
C PRO A 112 15.34 -4.77 2.67
N LYS A 113 16.58 -5.25 2.77
CA LYS A 113 16.85 -6.68 2.92
C LYS A 113 16.44 -7.15 4.31
N THR A 114 16.72 -6.36 5.35
CA THR A 114 16.22 -6.62 6.71
C THR A 114 14.70 -6.62 6.78
N GLU A 115 14.04 -5.68 6.10
CA GLU A 115 12.57 -5.64 6.01
C GLU A 115 11.99 -6.89 5.33
N GLN A 116 12.54 -7.27 4.17
CA GLN A 116 12.17 -8.49 3.44
C GLN A 116 12.36 -9.75 4.29
N ASP A 117 13.47 -9.85 5.03
CA ASP A 117 13.76 -11.03 5.85
C ASP A 117 12.76 -11.17 7.01
N ARG A 118 12.28 -10.05 7.58
CA ARG A 118 11.19 -10.05 8.58
C ARG A 118 9.84 -10.47 7.98
N LEU A 119 9.52 -9.99 6.77
CA LEU A 119 8.29 -10.35 6.07
C LEU A 119 8.26 -11.82 5.64
N LYS A 120 9.42 -12.36 5.24
CA LYS A 120 9.55 -13.64 4.55
C LYS A 120 8.82 -14.80 5.23
N GLU A 121 9.00 -14.98 6.53
CA GLU A 121 8.36 -16.11 7.25
C GLU A 121 6.83 -16.00 7.23
N VAL A 122 6.28 -14.82 7.51
CA VAL A 122 4.82 -14.60 7.54
C VAL A 122 4.23 -14.74 6.14
N LEU A 123 4.87 -14.18 5.11
CA LEU A 123 4.40 -14.28 3.73
C LEU A 123 4.43 -15.70 3.18
N LEU A 124 5.46 -16.48 3.53
CA LEU A 124 5.51 -17.91 3.18
C LEU A 124 4.35 -18.68 3.78
N GLU A 125 3.94 -18.34 5.00
CA GLU A 125 2.88 -19.05 5.70
C GLU A 125 1.48 -18.61 5.25
N ILE A 126 1.28 -17.31 4.96
CA ILE A 126 0.09 -16.81 4.26
C ILE A 126 -0.09 -17.53 2.93
N LYS A 127 1.01 -17.75 2.19
CA LYS A 127 1.01 -18.48 0.93
C LYS A 127 0.73 -19.98 1.12
N SER A 128 1.40 -20.64 2.07
CA SER A 128 1.26 -22.08 2.32
C SER A 128 -0.16 -22.45 2.73
N GLN A 129 -0.78 -21.63 3.58
CA GLN A 129 -2.14 -21.81 4.09
C GLN A 129 -3.21 -21.19 3.17
N LYS A 130 -2.83 -20.59 2.04
CA LYS A 130 -3.72 -19.96 1.06
C LYS A 130 -4.61 -18.86 1.63
N LEU A 131 -4.15 -18.14 2.66
CA LEU A 131 -4.92 -17.06 3.30
C LEU A 131 -5.23 -15.90 2.36
N TYR A 132 -4.44 -15.73 1.29
CA TYR A 132 -4.69 -14.78 0.20
C TYR A 132 -6.00 -15.04 -0.57
N GLN A 133 -6.67 -16.17 -0.35
CA GLN A 133 -8.01 -16.45 -0.87
C GLN A 133 -9.11 -15.92 0.05
N CYS A 134 -8.79 -15.65 1.32
CA CYS A 134 -9.72 -15.21 2.35
C CYS A 134 -9.61 -13.69 2.64
N ALA A 135 -8.43 -13.11 2.40
CA ALA A 135 -8.18 -11.68 2.62
C ALA A 135 -7.28 -11.09 1.53
N GLN A 136 -7.39 -9.78 1.35
CA GLN A 136 -6.43 -8.98 0.61
C GLN A 136 -5.34 -8.51 1.57
N PHE A 137 -4.09 -8.62 1.10
CA PHE A 137 -2.92 -8.24 1.87
C PHE A 137 -2.23 -7.04 1.22
N SER A 138 -1.85 -6.08 2.05
CA SER A 138 -1.04 -4.91 1.71
C SER A 138 0.30 -5.01 2.43
N ILE A 139 1.35 -4.46 1.81
CA ILE A 139 2.67 -4.32 2.43
C ILE A 139 2.89 -2.84 2.71
N ASP A 140 2.98 -2.49 3.99
CA ASP A 140 3.36 -1.13 4.41
C ASP A 140 4.88 -1.03 4.42
N THR A 141 5.41 -0.42 3.35
CA THR A 141 6.84 -0.18 3.16
C THR A 141 7.09 1.18 2.53
N TYR A 142 8.20 1.82 2.91
CA TYR A 142 8.73 3.01 2.25
C TYR A 142 9.85 2.68 1.24
N HIS A 143 10.17 1.40 1.05
CA HIS A 143 11.22 0.93 0.14
C HIS A 143 10.63 0.28 -1.11
N ALA A 144 10.79 0.90 -2.28
CA ALA A 144 10.32 0.33 -3.55
C ALA A 144 10.98 -1.02 -3.93
N LYS A 145 12.07 -1.41 -3.26
CA LYS A 145 12.78 -2.68 -3.47
C LYS A 145 12.26 -3.82 -2.58
N THR A 146 11.51 -3.52 -1.53
CA THR A 146 10.90 -4.50 -0.63
C THR A 146 9.80 -5.25 -1.37
#